data_AF-A0AAZ3SFA5-F1
#
_entry.id   AF-A0AAZ3SFA5-F1
#
_cell.length_a   1.000
_cell.length_b   1.000
_cell.length_c   1.000
_cell.angle_alpha   90.00
_cell.angle_beta   90.00
_cell.angle_gamma   90.00
#
_symmetry.space_group_name_H-M   'P 1'
#
loop_
_entity.id
_entity.type
_entity.pdbx_description
1 polymer ?
#
loop_
_entity_poly.entity_id
_entity_poly.type
_entity_poly.pdbx_seq_one_letter_code
_entity_poly.pdbx_strand_id
1 'polypeptide(L)'
;MVECDFSPEFLQKLQGFYQTLPLPPSCISLRNRLCVLPWSDVLLVSVLKGQNVTGIRPGKGKKEPLTESAAVVLLRAETLQRLNRYRELTRYLKVVHSGNTELLQAVRDLIPLFLMKAGDFSSALSSFFYPPPGVCCPVCRLTPRLFTLYLRIITTATAPSATAAIATQPLSPDTPWEEVKGAVVPRQVEVVKFGLRVLKSNMAVYKDSQSWAYFLHVLNSPAGPPDTAFLTEARNVTMEILLNQGSLGHLIQIPRTFLMVYPDQALLLLVTQGLALRILHEPLTPALPVLNYYKGPEVLTRTIWTSGDNCRSPPIG
;
A
#
# COMPACT_ATOMS: atom_id res chain seq x y z
N MET A 1 -6.20 25.54 16.83
CA MET A 1 -6.09 26.23 15.52
C MET A 1 -6.51 25.36 14.35
N VAL A 2 -6.02 24.12 14.23
CA VAL A 2 -6.45 23.21 13.14
C VAL A 2 -7.86 22.65 13.39
N GLU A 3 -8.18 22.29 14.63
CA GLU A 3 -9.47 21.67 15.01
C GLU A 3 -10.47 22.62 15.69
N CYS A 4 -10.05 23.86 15.96
CA CYS A 4 -10.87 24.81 16.69
C CYS A 4 -11.67 25.66 15.69
N ASP A 5 -12.97 25.83 15.94
CA ASP A 5 -13.84 26.76 15.21
C ASP A 5 -13.59 28.21 15.65
N PHE A 6 -12.34 28.66 15.51
CA PHE A 6 -12.01 30.06 15.66
C PHE A 6 -12.32 30.79 14.36
N SER A 7 -12.87 32.02 14.48
CA SER A 7 -13.06 32.85 13.31
C SER A 7 -11.70 33.14 12.64
N PRO A 8 -11.65 33.29 11.30
CA PRO A 8 -10.42 33.65 10.59
C PRO A 8 -9.75 34.90 11.17
N GLU A 9 -10.55 35.88 11.59
CA GLU A 9 -10.09 37.13 12.20
C GLU A 9 -9.42 36.88 13.55
N PHE A 10 -9.97 35.98 14.38
CA PHE A 10 -9.36 35.61 15.65
C PHE A 10 -8.03 34.88 15.44
N LEU A 11 -7.98 33.93 14.51
CA LEU A 11 -6.74 33.24 14.16
C LEU A 11 -5.66 34.19 13.67
N GLN A 12 -6.03 35.15 12.83
CA GLN A 12 -5.10 36.17 12.33
C GLN A 12 -4.59 37.07 13.45
N LYS A 13 -5.46 37.51 14.37
CA LYS A 13 -5.05 38.29 15.56
C LYS A 13 -4.15 37.50 16.49
N LEU A 14 -4.46 36.23 16.74
CA LEU A 14 -3.67 35.35 17.60
C LEU A 14 -2.29 35.09 17.00
N GLN A 15 -2.22 34.79 15.70
CA GLN A 15 -0.95 34.65 14.98
C GLN A 15 -0.16 35.97 14.98
N GLY A 16 -0.83 37.09 14.72
CA GLY A 16 -0.23 38.43 14.80
C GLY A 16 0.37 38.70 16.18
N PHE A 17 -0.34 38.37 17.25
CA PHE A 17 0.15 38.46 18.62
C PHE A 17 1.43 37.63 18.82
N TYR A 18 1.45 36.36 18.39
CA TYR A 18 2.66 35.53 18.47
C TYR A 18 3.82 36.07 17.63
N GLN A 19 3.55 36.74 16.51
CA GLN A 19 4.56 37.37 15.68
C GLN A 19 5.19 38.61 16.35
N THR A 20 4.43 39.29 17.21
CA THR A 20 4.88 40.47 17.97
C THR A 20 5.62 40.15 19.26
N LEU A 21 5.61 38.89 19.72
CA LEU A 21 6.33 38.52 20.93
C LEU A 21 7.84 38.75 20.76
N PRO A 22 8.50 39.46 21.70
CA PRO A 22 9.94 39.67 21.67
C PRO A 22 10.64 38.35 22.03
N LEU A 23 10.89 37.53 21.01
CA LEU A 23 11.58 36.26 21.14
C LEU A 23 13.09 36.45 20.93
N PRO A 24 13.95 35.79 21.73
CA PRO A 24 15.40 35.77 21.47
C PRO A 24 15.71 35.31 20.04
N PRO A 25 16.84 35.71 19.43
CA PRO A 25 17.22 35.31 18.07
C PRO A 25 17.21 33.79 17.84
N SER A 26 17.58 33.02 18.87
CA SER A 26 17.53 31.55 18.87
C SER A 26 16.10 30.97 18.77
N CYS A 27 15.09 31.75 19.15
CA CYS A 27 13.68 31.37 19.18
C CYS A 27 12.87 31.91 17.98
N ILE A 28 13.48 32.62 17.03
CA ILE A 28 12.78 33.12 15.82
C ILE A 28 12.18 31.96 15.01
N SER A 29 12.84 30.80 15.00
CA SER A 29 12.30 29.59 14.36
C SER A 29 11.02 29.08 15.03
N LEU A 30 10.85 29.31 16.34
CA LEU A 30 9.63 28.96 17.10
C LEU A 30 8.45 29.81 16.62
N ARG A 31 8.68 31.13 16.42
CA ARG A 31 7.68 32.07 15.90
C ARG A 31 7.07 31.61 14.59
N ASN A 32 7.92 31.14 13.67
CA ASN A 32 7.49 30.65 12.36
C ASN A 32 6.78 29.29 12.45
N ARG A 33 7.10 28.45 13.44
CA ARG A 33 6.43 27.15 13.67
C ARG A 33 5.03 27.29 14.30
N LEU A 34 4.75 28.41 14.96
CA LEU A 34 3.43 28.73 15.53
C LEU A 34 2.45 29.26 14.47
N CYS A 35 2.93 29.59 13.27
CA CYS A 35 2.08 29.98 12.15
C CYS A 35 1.47 28.74 11.48
N VAL A 36 0.22 28.43 11.84
CA VAL A 36 -0.58 27.36 11.23
C VAL A 36 -1.37 27.94 10.05
N LEU A 37 -1.27 27.37 8.85
CA LEU A 37 -2.10 27.87 7.75
C LEU A 37 -3.59 27.66 8.09
N PRO A 38 -4.47 28.66 7.90
CA PRO A 38 -5.90 28.42 8.06
C PRO A 38 -6.40 27.46 6.97
N TRP A 39 -7.52 26.75 7.23
CA TRP A 39 -8.15 25.90 6.20
C TRP A 39 -8.58 26.67 4.95
N SER A 40 -8.74 27.98 5.05
CA SER A 40 -9.06 28.90 3.95
C SER A 40 -7.84 29.41 3.18
N ASP A 41 -6.60 29.07 3.57
CA ASP A 41 -5.40 29.49 2.85
C ASP A 41 -5.43 29.00 1.39
N VAL A 42 -5.14 29.91 0.46
CA VAL A 42 -5.26 29.66 -0.98
C VAL A 42 -4.37 28.50 -1.44
N LEU A 43 -3.14 28.41 -0.93
CA LEU A 43 -2.23 27.33 -1.30
C LEU A 43 -2.78 25.99 -0.81
N LEU A 44 -3.13 25.92 0.47
CA LEU A 44 -3.69 24.70 1.06
C LEU A 44 -4.98 24.26 0.34
N VAL A 45 -5.93 25.17 0.13
CA VAL A 45 -7.20 24.88 -0.57
C VAL A 45 -6.92 24.36 -1.98
N SER A 46 -5.98 24.97 -2.70
CA SER A 46 -5.62 24.52 -4.05
C SER A 46 -5.04 23.10 -4.07
N VAL A 47 -4.24 22.73 -3.05
CA VAL A 47 -3.72 21.37 -2.86
C VAL A 47 -4.85 20.39 -2.54
N LEU A 48 -5.70 20.70 -1.57
CA LEU A 48 -6.81 19.83 -1.15
C LEU A 48 -7.78 19.58 -2.31
N LYS A 49 -8.09 20.61 -3.11
CA LYS A 49 -8.91 20.49 -4.33
C LYS A 49 -8.21 19.79 -5.49
N GLY A 50 -6.90 19.52 -5.40
CA GLY A 50 -6.12 18.88 -6.45
C GLY A 50 -5.75 19.79 -7.62
N GLN A 51 -5.94 21.10 -7.47
CA GLN A 51 -5.56 22.11 -8.46
C GLN A 51 -4.05 22.42 -8.43
N ASN A 52 -3.41 22.18 -7.29
CA ASN A 52 -1.97 22.32 -7.12
C ASN A 52 -1.35 21.00 -6.64
N VAL A 53 -0.85 20.22 -7.59
CA VAL A 53 -0.24 18.90 -7.32
C VAL A 53 1.23 18.97 -6.88
N THR A 54 1.84 20.16 -6.91
CA THR A 54 3.24 20.36 -6.48
C THR A 54 3.34 20.89 -5.06
N GLY A 55 2.26 21.51 -4.56
CA GLY A 55 2.26 22.18 -3.26
C GLY A 55 3.12 23.45 -3.23
N ILE A 56 3.43 24.04 -4.38
CA ILE A 56 4.26 25.25 -4.49
C ILE A 56 3.37 26.44 -4.87
N ARG A 57 3.52 27.60 -4.21
CA ARG A 57 2.79 28.82 -4.62
C ARG A 57 3.17 29.23 -6.04
N PRO A 58 2.22 29.33 -6.99
CA PRO A 58 2.49 29.90 -8.30
C PRO A 58 2.57 31.42 -8.18
N GLY A 59 3.72 32.02 -8.48
CA GLY A 59 3.90 33.48 -8.42
C GLY A 59 5.26 33.94 -8.94
N LYS A 60 5.35 35.22 -9.36
CA LYS A 60 6.61 35.89 -9.72
C LYS A 60 7.40 36.22 -8.46
N GLY A 61 8.06 35.21 -7.89
CA GLY A 61 8.82 35.34 -6.64
C GLY A 61 9.47 34.02 -6.22
N LYS A 62 9.92 33.95 -4.96
CA LYS A 62 10.50 32.73 -4.38
C LYS A 62 9.44 31.63 -4.36
N LYS A 63 9.77 30.47 -4.93
CA LYS A 63 8.92 29.27 -4.85
C LYS A 63 8.85 28.82 -3.40
N GLU A 64 7.70 29.01 -2.77
CA GLU A 64 7.46 28.58 -1.39
C GLU A 64 6.65 27.28 -1.38
N PRO A 65 7.22 26.17 -0.86
CA PRO A 65 6.50 24.92 -0.71
C PRO A 65 5.56 24.98 0.50
N LEU A 66 4.46 24.24 0.42
CA LEU A 66 3.56 23.99 1.54
C LEU A 66 4.34 23.31 2.66
N THR A 67 4.67 24.07 3.70
CA THR A 67 5.48 23.62 4.82
C THR A 67 4.71 23.82 6.11
N GLU A 68 4.54 22.76 6.90
CA GLU A 68 3.85 22.79 8.18
C GLU A 68 4.65 22.02 9.25
N SER A 69 4.40 22.33 10.52
CA SER A 69 5.02 21.57 11.61
C SER A 69 4.41 20.17 11.69
N ALA A 70 5.17 19.20 12.21
CA ALA A 70 4.73 17.82 12.32
C ALA A 70 3.40 17.66 13.09
N ALA A 71 3.20 18.46 14.14
CA ALA A 71 1.96 18.49 14.91
C ALA A 71 0.76 18.95 14.06
N VAL A 72 0.95 19.96 13.21
CA VAL A 72 -0.09 20.42 12.28
C VAL A 72 -0.39 19.35 11.23
N VAL A 73 0.64 18.67 10.70
CA VAL A 73 0.44 17.56 9.76
C VAL A 73 -0.42 16.45 10.37
N LEU A 74 -0.13 16.04 11.61
CA LEU A 74 -0.91 15.02 12.31
C LEU A 74 -2.37 15.47 12.54
N LEU A 75 -2.57 16.67 13.07
CA LEU A 75 -3.91 17.20 13.34
C LEU A 75 -4.75 17.34 12.06
N ARG A 76 -4.14 17.79 10.95
CA ARG A 76 -4.83 17.83 9.66
C ARG A 76 -5.17 16.43 9.16
N ALA A 77 -4.24 15.48 9.30
CA ALA A 77 -4.47 14.11 8.91
C ALA A 77 -5.63 13.50 9.69
N GLU A 78 -5.65 13.67 11.00
CA GLU A 78 -6.73 13.22 11.89
C GLU A 78 -8.06 13.88 11.54
N THR A 79 -8.07 15.21 11.35
CA THR A 79 -9.27 15.95 10.97
C THR A 79 -9.85 15.45 9.64
N LEU A 80 -9.02 15.29 8.60
CA LEU A 80 -9.47 14.81 7.29
C LEU A 80 -9.92 13.35 7.34
N GLN A 81 -9.32 12.51 8.20
CA GLN A 81 -9.79 11.13 8.44
C GLN A 81 -11.17 11.13 9.09
N ARG A 82 -11.41 11.93 10.13
CA ARG A 82 -12.69 12.05 10.83
C ARG A 82 -13.81 12.55 9.91
N LEU A 83 -13.48 13.42 8.96
CA LEU A 83 -14.40 13.93 7.94
C LEU A 83 -14.55 13.01 6.73
N ASN A 84 -13.90 11.84 6.71
CA ASN A 84 -13.86 10.92 5.56
C ASN A 84 -13.35 11.56 4.25
N ARG A 85 -12.54 12.63 4.34
CA ARG A 85 -11.98 13.37 3.19
C ARG A 85 -10.64 12.78 2.73
N TYR A 86 -10.61 11.47 2.51
CA TYR A 86 -9.38 10.71 2.26
C TYR A 86 -8.64 11.13 0.97
N ARG A 87 -9.35 11.49 -0.10
CA ARG A 87 -8.71 11.97 -1.34
C ARG A 87 -7.91 13.25 -1.11
N GLU A 88 -8.45 14.15 -0.30
CA GLU A 88 -7.82 15.42 0.02
C GLU A 88 -6.62 15.21 0.95
N LEU A 89 -6.77 14.30 1.92
CA LEU A 89 -5.67 13.87 2.77
C LEU A 89 -4.50 13.34 1.95
N THR A 90 -4.76 12.46 0.98
CA THR A 90 -3.72 11.94 0.09
C THR A 90 -3.04 13.05 -0.71
N ARG A 91 -3.79 13.99 -1.27
CA ARG A 91 -3.22 15.14 -2.03
C ARG A 91 -2.31 15.99 -1.15
N TYR A 92 -2.75 16.28 0.07
CA TYR A 92 -2.00 17.04 1.06
C TYR A 92 -0.69 16.32 1.45
N LEU A 93 -0.76 15.04 1.85
CA LEU A 93 0.41 14.28 2.29
C LEU A 93 1.47 14.10 1.19
N LYS A 94 1.06 14.05 -0.08
CA LYS A 94 1.98 13.96 -1.22
C LYS A 94 2.89 15.17 -1.37
N VAL A 95 2.48 16.35 -0.90
CA VAL A 95 3.19 17.62 -1.21
C VAL A 95 3.63 18.42 0.01
N VAL A 96 3.04 18.19 1.19
CA VAL A 96 3.42 18.93 2.40
C VAL A 96 4.84 18.58 2.85
N HIS A 97 5.59 19.59 3.28
CA HIS A 97 6.90 19.45 3.89
C HIS A 97 6.81 19.68 5.39
N SER A 98 7.65 18.99 6.16
CA SER A 98 7.76 19.14 7.60
C SER A 98 9.22 19.03 8.01
N GLY A 99 9.61 19.77 9.05
CA GLY A 99 10.95 19.65 9.64
C GLY A 99 11.21 18.30 10.31
N ASN A 100 10.16 17.54 10.65
CA ASN A 100 10.28 16.15 11.10
C ASN A 100 9.91 15.22 9.93
N THR A 101 10.93 14.74 9.23
CA THR A 101 10.80 13.90 8.03
C THR A 101 10.37 12.48 8.37
N GLU A 102 10.80 11.93 9.50
CA GLU A 102 10.44 10.57 9.95
C GLU A 102 8.95 10.45 10.26
N LEU A 103 8.41 11.39 11.04
CA LEU A 103 6.99 11.43 11.36
C LEU A 103 6.14 11.65 10.11
N LEU A 104 6.57 12.55 9.22
CA LEU A 104 5.89 12.75 7.94
C LEU A 104 5.93 11.47 7.09
N GLN A 105 7.04 10.74 7.11
CA GLN A 105 7.16 9.47 6.38
C GLN A 105 6.19 8.41 6.91
N ALA A 106 6.08 8.27 8.23
CA ALA A 106 5.16 7.33 8.85
C ALA A 106 3.69 7.59 8.43
N VAL A 107 3.29 8.86 8.31
CA VAL A 107 1.95 9.22 7.83
C VAL A 107 1.81 9.01 6.31
N ARG A 108 2.86 9.27 5.53
CA ARG A 108 2.88 9.02 4.08
C ARG A 108 2.80 7.54 3.73
N ASP A 109 3.31 6.67 4.58
CA ASP A 109 3.21 5.21 4.39
C ASP A 109 1.77 4.70 4.47
N LEU A 110 0.85 5.50 5.03
CA LEU A 110 -0.59 5.24 5.05
C LEU A 110 -1.32 5.78 3.81
N ILE A 111 -0.65 6.45 2.87
CA ILE A 111 -1.27 6.91 1.61
C ILE A 111 -2.02 5.79 0.88
N PRO A 112 -1.48 4.56 0.72
CA PRO A 112 -2.23 3.49 0.08
C PRO A 112 -3.54 3.16 0.81
N LEU A 113 -3.52 3.14 2.14
CA LEU A 113 -4.72 2.93 2.96
C LEU A 113 -5.77 4.02 2.72
N PHE A 114 -5.37 5.29 2.73
CA PHE A 114 -6.29 6.40 2.50
C PHE A 114 -6.89 6.36 1.09
N LEU A 115 -6.11 5.98 0.08
CA LEU A 115 -6.62 5.77 -1.27
C LEU A 115 -7.63 4.62 -1.34
N MET A 116 -7.36 3.50 -0.66
CA MET A 116 -8.32 2.40 -0.53
C MET A 116 -9.60 2.86 0.18
N LYS A 117 -9.51 3.59 1.30
CA LYS A 117 -10.70 4.14 1.99
C LYS A 117 -11.46 5.19 1.17
N ALA A 118 -10.81 5.78 0.16
CA ALA A 118 -11.46 6.65 -0.83
C ALA A 118 -12.11 5.89 -2.01
N GLY A 119 -12.04 4.55 -2.02
CA GLY A 119 -12.51 3.70 -3.12
C GLY A 119 -11.58 3.68 -4.34
N ASP A 120 -10.41 4.32 -4.28
CA ASP A 120 -9.46 4.42 -5.40
C ASP A 120 -8.36 3.36 -5.29
N PHE A 121 -8.72 2.11 -5.55
CA PHE A 121 -7.79 0.98 -5.47
C PHE A 121 -6.68 1.06 -6.52
N SER A 122 -6.97 1.51 -7.74
CA SER A 122 -5.96 1.59 -8.81
C SER A 122 -4.80 2.52 -8.39
N SER A 123 -5.13 3.72 -7.89
CA SER A 123 -4.13 4.63 -7.34
C SER A 123 -3.47 4.06 -6.07
N ALA A 124 -4.21 3.36 -5.22
CA ALA A 124 -3.66 2.75 -4.02
C ALA A 124 -2.56 1.73 -4.35
N LEU A 125 -2.84 0.76 -5.24
CA LEU A 125 -1.90 -0.29 -5.64
C LEU A 125 -0.63 0.28 -6.26
N SER A 126 -0.74 1.33 -7.08
CA SER A 126 0.43 2.00 -7.66
C SER A 126 1.25 2.76 -6.60
N SER A 127 0.60 3.42 -5.64
CA SER A 127 1.28 4.25 -4.64
C SER A 127 2.27 3.49 -3.73
N PHE A 128 2.16 2.17 -3.62
CA PHE A 128 3.15 1.35 -2.91
C PHE A 128 4.55 1.38 -3.53
N PHE A 129 4.62 1.58 -4.85
CA PHE A 129 5.85 1.42 -5.63
C PHE A 129 6.39 2.72 -6.21
N TYR A 130 5.55 3.77 -6.28
CA TYR A 130 5.91 5.06 -6.86
C TYR A 130 5.86 6.16 -5.78
N PRO A 131 6.85 6.22 -4.87
CA PRO A 131 6.92 7.28 -3.88
C PRO A 131 7.25 8.64 -4.54
N PRO A 132 6.99 9.75 -3.84
CA PRO A 132 7.54 11.05 -4.22
C PRO A 132 9.08 11.01 -4.31
N PRO A 133 9.71 11.89 -5.10
CA PRO A 133 11.17 11.96 -5.21
C PRO A 133 11.86 12.11 -3.85
N GLY A 134 12.96 11.38 -3.62
CA GLY A 134 13.74 11.45 -2.38
C GLY A 134 13.12 10.70 -1.19
N VAL A 135 12.01 10.00 -1.39
CA VAL A 135 11.33 9.19 -0.37
C VAL A 135 11.45 7.71 -0.71
N CYS A 136 11.80 6.88 0.27
CA CYS A 136 11.81 5.43 0.11
C CYS A 136 10.36 4.90 -0.04
N CYS A 137 10.16 3.86 -0.85
CA CYS A 137 8.84 3.38 -1.23
C CYS A 137 8.03 2.79 -0.05
N PRO A 138 6.69 2.92 0.00
CA PRO A 138 5.89 2.28 1.05
C PRO A 138 6.07 0.76 1.08
N VAL A 139 6.24 0.10 -0.07
CA VAL A 139 6.47 -1.35 -0.10
C VAL A 139 7.77 -1.75 0.61
N CYS A 140 8.77 -0.87 0.63
CA CYS A 140 10.05 -1.10 1.29
C CYS A 140 9.91 -1.22 2.83
N ARG A 141 8.88 -0.59 3.41
CA ARG A 141 8.58 -0.59 4.87
C ARG A 141 7.34 -1.41 5.23
N LEU A 142 6.78 -2.12 4.26
CA LEU A 142 5.61 -2.95 4.48
C LEU A 142 5.96 -4.12 5.41
N THR A 143 5.14 -4.35 6.43
CA THR A 143 5.26 -5.52 7.30
C THR A 143 4.36 -6.65 6.80
N PRO A 144 4.66 -7.93 7.11
CA PRO A 144 3.76 -9.04 6.81
C PRO A 144 2.31 -8.83 7.26
N ARG A 145 2.11 -8.27 8.46
CA ARG A 145 0.80 -7.91 8.99
C ARG A 145 0.07 -6.88 8.14
N LEU A 146 0.78 -5.84 7.70
CA LEU A 146 0.18 -4.81 6.84
C LEU A 146 -0.12 -5.38 5.46
N PHE A 147 0.72 -6.27 4.94
CA PHE A 147 0.45 -6.95 3.67
C PHE A 147 -0.86 -7.74 3.69
N THR A 148 -1.09 -8.57 4.71
CA THR A 148 -2.35 -9.32 4.84
C THR A 148 -3.55 -8.41 5.07
N LEU A 149 -3.37 -7.32 5.84
CA LEU A 149 -4.39 -6.29 6.01
C LEU A 149 -4.80 -5.66 4.67
N TYR A 150 -3.82 -5.24 3.86
CA TYR A 150 -4.09 -4.63 2.57
C TYR A 150 -4.73 -5.62 1.60
N LEU A 151 -4.25 -6.87 1.55
CA LEU A 151 -4.88 -7.90 0.74
C LEU A 151 -6.35 -8.09 1.10
N ARG A 152 -6.68 -8.11 2.41
CA ARG A 152 -8.07 -8.17 2.87
C ARG A 152 -8.89 -7.01 2.32
N ILE A 153 -8.41 -5.77 2.53
CA ILE A 153 -9.12 -4.56 2.10
C ILE A 153 -9.35 -4.57 0.58
N ILE A 154 -8.34 -4.97 -0.19
CA ILE A 154 -8.39 -5.05 -1.65
C ILE A 154 -9.47 -6.04 -2.11
N THR A 155 -9.60 -7.19 -1.45
CA THR A 155 -10.49 -8.26 -1.93
C THR A 155 -11.89 -8.19 -1.36
N THR A 156 -12.07 -7.60 -0.18
CA THR A 156 -13.39 -7.44 0.43
C THR A 156 -14.01 -6.08 0.17
N ALA A 157 -13.23 -5.09 -0.28
CA ALA A 157 -13.62 -3.68 -0.32
C ALA A 157 -14.20 -3.17 1.01
N THR A 158 -13.73 -3.73 2.12
CA THR A 158 -14.03 -3.25 3.48
C THR A 158 -12.74 -2.79 4.15
N ALA A 159 -12.84 -1.79 5.03
CA ALA A 159 -11.70 -1.25 5.76
C ALA A 159 -12.05 -1.01 7.24
N PRO A 160 -11.06 -1.11 8.15
CA PRO A 160 -11.28 -0.79 9.56
C PRO A 160 -11.72 0.67 9.75
N SER A 161 -12.71 0.89 10.63
CA SER A 161 -13.21 2.24 10.95
C SER A 161 -12.13 3.13 11.54
N ALA A 162 -11.31 2.59 12.46
CA ALA A 162 -10.22 3.31 13.12
C ALA A 162 -8.94 3.28 12.27
N THR A 163 -8.50 4.44 11.76
CA THR A 163 -7.33 4.52 10.86
C THR A 163 -6.04 4.99 11.57
N ALA A 164 -6.16 5.78 12.64
CA ALA A 164 -5.04 6.41 13.34
C ALA A 164 -4.07 5.40 14.02
N ALA A 165 -4.50 4.19 14.33
CA ALA A 165 -3.69 3.18 15.03
C ALA A 165 -3.01 2.16 14.11
N ILE A 166 -3.32 2.12 12.81
CA ILE A 166 -2.95 0.99 11.92
C ILE A 166 -1.44 0.92 11.63
N ALA A 167 -0.77 2.08 11.55
CA ALA A 167 0.67 2.15 11.30
C ALA A 167 1.50 1.66 12.49
N THR A 168 1.03 1.87 13.72
CA THR A 168 1.84 1.75 14.94
C THR A 168 1.41 0.60 15.84
N GLN A 169 0.16 0.15 15.76
CA GLN A 169 -0.38 -0.90 16.63
C GLN A 169 -1.18 -1.94 15.83
N PRO A 170 -1.25 -3.20 16.30
CA PRO A 170 -2.16 -4.19 15.74
C PRO A 170 -3.60 -3.71 15.89
N LEU A 171 -4.42 -3.96 14.86
CA LEU A 171 -5.86 -3.78 14.99
C LEU A 171 -6.39 -4.76 16.04
N SER A 172 -7.26 -4.28 16.93
CA SER A 172 -7.99 -5.17 17.83
C SER A 172 -8.86 -6.13 17.01
N PRO A 173 -9.04 -7.40 17.42
CA PRO A 173 -9.96 -8.33 16.77
C PRO A 173 -11.38 -7.76 16.64
N ASP A 174 -11.79 -6.95 17.61
CA ASP A 174 -13.12 -6.33 17.70
C ASP A 174 -13.23 -5.03 16.90
N THR A 175 -12.20 -4.65 16.13
CA THR A 175 -12.27 -3.42 15.34
C THR A 175 -13.35 -3.57 14.27
N PRO A 176 -14.35 -2.68 14.23
CA PRO A 176 -15.38 -2.74 13.20
C PRO A 176 -14.77 -2.50 11.81
N TRP A 177 -15.28 -3.26 10.84
CA TRP A 177 -14.96 -3.13 9.43
C TRP A 177 -16.16 -2.56 8.69
N GLU A 178 -15.92 -1.53 7.89
CA GLU A 178 -16.95 -0.83 7.13
C GLU A 178 -16.72 -0.99 5.64
N GLU A 179 -17.80 -0.99 4.87
CA GLU A 179 -17.73 -0.93 3.41
C GLU A 179 -17.10 0.37 2.94
N VAL A 180 -16.17 0.25 2.00
CA VAL A 180 -15.56 1.40 1.36
C VAL A 180 -16.54 1.99 0.34
N LYS A 181 -17.05 3.18 0.63
CA LYS A 181 -18.00 3.87 -0.25
C LYS A 181 -17.43 4.12 -1.64
N GLY A 182 -18.18 3.71 -2.67
CA GLY A 182 -17.80 3.91 -4.07
C GLY A 182 -16.59 3.07 -4.52
N ALA A 183 -16.24 2.03 -3.76
CA ALA A 183 -15.21 1.08 -4.15
C ALA A 183 -15.60 0.27 -5.38
N VAL A 184 -14.65 0.13 -6.30
CA VAL A 184 -14.67 -0.91 -7.33
C VAL A 184 -13.61 -1.93 -6.95
N VAL A 185 -14.04 -3.14 -6.59
CA VAL A 185 -13.14 -4.23 -6.22
C VAL A 185 -12.18 -4.51 -7.39
N PRO A 186 -10.86 -4.51 -7.17
CA PRO A 186 -9.89 -4.85 -8.20
C PRO A 186 -10.12 -6.26 -8.74
N ARG A 187 -9.82 -6.45 -10.03
CA ARG A 187 -9.89 -7.78 -10.62
C ARG A 187 -8.84 -8.67 -9.98
N GLN A 188 -9.11 -9.97 -9.87
CA GLN A 188 -8.19 -10.91 -9.23
C GLN A 188 -6.77 -10.86 -9.86
N VAL A 189 -6.66 -10.65 -11.17
CA VAL A 189 -5.39 -10.45 -11.88
C VAL A 189 -4.59 -9.25 -11.35
N GLU A 190 -5.25 -8.16 -10.95
CA GLU A 190 -4.61 -6.97 -10.38
C GLU A 190 -4.13 -7.24 -8.95
N VAL A 191 -4.91 -8.01 -8.17
CA VAL A 191 -4.52 -8.50 -6.84
C VAL A 191 -3.28 -9.39 -6.93
N VAL A 192 -3.25 -10.31 -7.89
CA VAL A 192 -2.10 -11.20 -8.10
C VAL A 192 -0.86 -10.44 -8.52
N LYS A 193 -0.97 -9.53 -9.49
CA LYS A 193 0.14 -8.66 -9.90
C LYS A 193 0.66 -7.82 -8.74
N PHE A 194 -0.23 -7.27 -7.92
CA PHE A 194 0.16 -6.53 -6.73
C PHE A 194 0.92 -7.42 -5.73
N GLY A 195 0.33 -8.55 -5.33
CA GLY A 195 0.91 -9.43 -4.32
C GLY A 195 2.28 -9.98 -4.72
N LEU A 196 2.41 -10.47 -5.94
CA LEU A 196 3.69 -10.95 -6.47
C LEU A 196 4.74 -9.82 -6.56
N ARG A 197 4.33 -8.59 -6.91
CA ARG A 197 5.25 -7.44 -6.95
C ARG A 197 5.72 -7.03 -5.56
N VAL A 198 4.84 -7.09 -4.55
CA VAL A 198 5.21 -6.89 -3.13
C VAL A 198 6.21 -7.95 -2.69
N LEU A 199 5.92 -9.23 -2.93
CA LEU A 199 6.79 -10.34 -2.56
C LEU A 199 8.18 -10.21 -3.20
N LYS A 200 8.26 -9.77 -4.46
CA LYS A 200 9.54 -9.48 -5.13
C LYS A 200 10.29 -8.30 -4.52
N SER A 201 9.57 -7.30 -4.03
CA SER A 201 10.13 -6.00 -3.60
C SER A 201 10.36 -5.90 -2.08
N ASN A 202 9.88 -6.87 -1.30
CA ASN A 202 9.98 -6.87 0.16
C ASN A 202 10.34 -8.25 0.70
N MET A 203 11.58 -8.38 1.16
CA MET A 203 12.12 -9.64 1.69
C MET A 203 11.42 -10.11 2.97
N ALA A 204 10.94 -9.20 3.82
CA ALA A 204 10.24 -9.57 5.05
C ALA A 204 8.91 -10.26 4.74
N VAL A 205 8.15 -9.74 3.77
CA VAL A 205 6.91 -10.37 3.30
C VAL A 205 7.21 -11.65 2.52
N TYR A 206 8.26 -11.66 1.69
CA TYR A 206 8.68 -12.85 0.92
C TYR A 206 9.04 -14.06 1.79
N LYS A 207 9.64 -13.84 2.96
CA LYS A 207 10.03 -14.91 3.89
C LYS A 207 8.91 -15.36 4.84
N ASP A 208 7.85 -14.57 4.97
CA ASP A 208 6.79 -14.81 5.95
C ASP A 208 5.75 -15.83 5.44
N SER A 209 5.58 -16.93 6.17
CA SER A 209 4.67 -18.02 5.75
C SER A 209 3.20 -17.65 5.85
N GLN A 210 2.82 -16.75 6.77
CA GLN A 210 1.44 -16.29 6.91
C GLN A 210 1.03 -15.41 5.72
N SER A 211 1.93 -14.58 5.22
CA SER A 211 1.74 -13.76 4.03
C SER A 211 1.44 -14.62 2.81
N TRP A 212 2.21 -15.70 2.60
CA TRP A 212 1.95 -16.66 1.52
C TRP A 212 0.63 -17.41 1.70
N ALA A 213 0.37 -17.94 2.91
CA ALA A 213 -0.86 -18.67 3.19
C ALA A 213 -2.11 -17.80 2.99
N TYR A 214 -2.07 -16.55 3.46
CA TYR A 214 -3.17 -15.61 3.28
C TYR A 214 -3.36 -15.23 1.81
N PHE A 215 -2.27 -15.01 1.07
CA PHE A 215 -2.35 -14.68 -0.35
C PHE A 215 -2.97 -15.81 -1.17
N LEU A 216 -2.62 -17.07 -0.87
CA LEU A 216 -3.28 -18.24 -1.46
C LEU A 216 -4.76 -18.32 -1.08
N HIS A 217 -5.09 -18.12 0.20
CA HIS A 217 -6.46 -18.16 0.70
C HIS A 217 -7.39 -17.17 -0.04
N VAL A 218 -6.91 -15.96 -0.28
CA VAL A 218 -7.63 -14.92 -1.01
C VAL A 218 -7.89 -15.27 -2.48
N LEU A 219 -7.10 -16.16 -3.06
CA LEU A 219 -7.23 -16.61 -4.46
C LEU A 219 -8.03 -17.91 -4.60
N ASN A 220 -8.53 -18.46 -3.50
CA ASN A 220 -9.25 -19.72 -3.53
C ASN A 220 -10.50 -19.59 -4.41
N SER A 221 -10.56 -20.41 -5.47
CA SER A 221 -11.71 -20.48 -6.36
C SER A 221 -12.43 -21.81 -6.15
N PRO A 222 -13.77 -21.83 -6.08
CA PRO A 222 -14.55 -23.06 -5.97
C PRO A 222 -14.58 -23.86 -7.27
N ALA A 223 -13.97 -23.34 -8.35
CA ALA A 223 -13.98 -23.96 -9.65
C ALA A 223 -13.18 -25.27 -9.66
N GLY A 224 -13.67 -26.24 -10.45
CA GLY A 224 -13.07 -27.57 -10.56
C GLY A 224 -11.65 -27.57 -11.12
N PRO A 225 -10.96 -28.73 -11.06
CA PRO A 225 -9.61 -28.87 -11.57
C PRO A 225 -9.55 -28.58 -13.07
N PRO A 226 -8.52 -27.85 -13.54
CA PRO A 226 -8.27 -27.70 -14.97
C PRO A 226 -7.80 -29.03 -15.57
N ASP A 227 -7.90 -29.17 -16.88
CA ASP A 227 -7.40 -30.35 -17.59
C ASP A 227 -5.87 -30.48 -17.56
N THR A 228 -5.36 -31.68 -17.85
CA THR A 228 -3.94 -31.99 -17.79
C THR A 228 -3.12 -31.25 -18.85
N ALA A 229 -3.69 -30.97 -20.02
CA ALA A 229 -3.02 -30.25 -21.09
C ALA A 229 -2.76 -28.79 -20.68
N PHE A 230 -3.75 -28.15 -20.07
CA PHE A 230 -3.63 -26.82 -19.51
C PHE A 230 -2.59 -26.77 -18.40
N LEU A 231 -2.57 -27.74 -17.47
CA LEU A 231 -1.59 -27.78 -16.38
C LEU A 231 -0.14 -27.83 -16.87
N THR A 232 0.13 -28.63 -17.91
CA THR A 232 1.46 -28.72 -18.50
C THR A 232 1.89 -27.41 -19.16
N GLU A 233 1.01 -26.78 -19.92
CA GLU A 233 1.30 -25.50 -20.56
C GLU A 233 1.44 -24.35 -19.54
N ALA A 234 0.53 -24.31 -18.57
CA ALA A 234 0.52 -23.34 -17.48
C ALA A 234 1.83 -23.36 -16.68
N ARG A 235 2.45 -24.53 -16.51
CA ARG A 235 3.76 -24.65 -15.84
C ARG A 235 4.84 -23.84 -16.56
N ASN A 236 4.92 -23.94 -17.88
CA ASN A 236 5.94 -23.24 -18.66
C ASN A 236 5.70 -21.73 -18.62
N VAL A 237 4.45 -21.32 -18.83
CA VAL A 237 4.04 -19.90 -18.81
C VAL A 237 4.26 -19.27 -17.43
N THR A 238 3.93 -19.97 -16.34
CA THR A 238 4.14 -19.45 -14.98
C THR A 238 5.62 -19.29 -14.66
N MET A 239 6.47 -20.25 -15.04
CA MET A 239 7.92 -20.14 -14.89
C MET A 239 8.47 -18.99 -15.72
N GLU A 240 7.99 -18.81 -16.94
CA GLU A 240 8.35 -17.66 -17.78
C GLU A 240 7.99 -16.33 -17.10
N ILE A 241 6.74 -16.18 -16.63
CA ILE A 241 6.29 -14.97 -15.93
C ILE A 241 7.14 -14.68 -14.69
N LEU A 242 7.52 -15.71 -13.93
CA LEU A 242 8.27 -15.57 -12.68
C LEU A 242 9.77 -15.29 -12.95
N LEU A 243 10.36 -15.88 -13.99
CA LEU A 243 11.79 -15.80 -14.31
C LEU A 243 12.16 -14.69 -15.32
N ASN A 244 11.36 -14.44 -16.37
CA ASN A 244 11.63 -13.44 -17.44
C ASN A 244 11.39 -11.98 -17.01
N GLN A 245 11.40 -11.67 -15.73
CA GLN A 245 11.17 -10.30 -15.25
C GLN A 245 12.41 -9.40 -15.27
N GLY A 246 13.45 -9.81 -16.00
CA GLY A 246 14.77 -9.16 -16.04
C GLY A 246 14.89 -7.93 -16.95
N SER A 247 13.97 -7.71 -17.90
CA SER A 247 14.13 -6.62 -18.89
C SER A 247 13.15 -5.43 -18.74
N LEU A 248 12.07 -5.57 -17.97
CA LEU A 248 11.07 -4.50 -17.72
C LEU A 248 10.84 -4.20 -16.23
N GLY A 249 11.83 -4.54 -15.40
CA GLY A 249 12.15 -3.91 -14.10
C GLY A 249 11.16 -4.04 -12.94
N HIS A 250 9.87 -3.79 -13.14
CA HIS A 250 8.95 -3.58 -12.01
C HIS A 250 7.49 -4.00 -12.25
N LEU A 251 7.08 -4.39 -13.46
CA LEU A 251 5.68 -4.70 -13.77
C LEU A 251 5.51 -6.16 -14.16
N ILE A 252 4.64 -6.87 -13.43
CA ILE A 252 4.29 -8.25 -13.73
C ILE A 252 3.30 -8.25 -14.89
N GLN A 253 3.73 -8.84 -16.00
CA GLN A 253 2.89 -9.05 -17.18
C GLN A 253 2.37 -10.48 -17.17
N ILE A 254 1.05 -10.62 -17.31
CA ILE A 254 0.37 -11.90 -17.38
C ILE A 254 -0.27 -11.95 -18.77
N PRO A 255 0.13 -12.89 -19.64
CA PRO A 255 -0.44 -13.03 -20.98
C PRO A 255 -1.96 -13.21 -20.92
N ARG A 256 -2.68 -12.60 -21.87
CA ARG A 256 -4.14 -12.77 -21.94
C ARG A 256 -4.52 -14.21 -22.23
N THR A 257 -3.77 -14.88 -23.10
CA THR A 257 -3.94 -16.30 -23.47
C THR A 257 -3.91 -17.22 -22.24
N PHE A 258 -3.04 -16.94 -21.27
CA PHE A 258 -2.96 -17.68 -20.01
C PHE A 258 -4.24 -17.61 -19.16
N LEU A 259 -5.01 -16.52 -19.30
CA LEU A 259 -6.24 -16.28 -18.54
C LEU A 259 -7.52 -16.65 -19.31
N MET A 260 -7.41 -17.17 -20.54
CA MET A 260 -8.60 -17.36 -21.39
C MET A 260 -9.51 -18.51 -20.97
N VAL A 261 -8.93 -19.63 -20.53
CA VAL A 261 -9.69 -20.88 -20.30
C VAL A 261 -10.04 -21.06 -18.83
N TYR A 262 -9.04 -20.94 -17.95
CA TYR A 262 -9.18 -21.13 -16.50
C TYR A 262 -8.58 -19.94 -15.75
N PRO A 263 -9.20 -18.74 -15.80
CA PRO A 263 -8.59 -17.50 -15.28
C PRO A 263 -8.21 -17.61 -13.80
N ASP A 264 -9.11 -18.11 -12.95
CA ASP A 264 -8.88 -18.20 -11.51
C ASP A 264 -7.81 -19.24 -11.18
N GLN A 265 -7.87 -20.42 -11.82
CA GLN A 265 -6.89 -21.49 -11.62
C GLN A 265 -5.52 -21.09 -12.17
N ALA A 266 -5.46 -20.38 -13.31
CA ALA A 266 -4.22 -19.84 -13.86
C ALA A 266 -3.52 -18.91 -12.86
N LEU A 267 -4.29 -18.00 -12.25
CA LEU A 267 -3.80 -17.08 -11.24
C LEU A 267 -3.35 -17.80 -9.96
N LEU A 268 -4.11 -18.79 -9.51
CA LEU A 268 -3.74 -19.62 -8.36
C LEU A 268 -2.46 -20.42 -8.62
N LEU A 269 -2.35 -21.06 -9.79
CA LEU A 269 -1.15 -21.79 -10.22
C LEU A 269 0.08 -20.88 -10.28
N LEU A 270 -0.07 -19.65 -10.77
CA LEU A 270 1.02 -18.68 -10.79
C LEU A 270 1.55 -18.36 -9.39
N VAL A 271 0.66 -18.16 -8.41
CA VAL A 271 1.05 -17.89 -7.02
C VAL A 271 1.62 -19.14 -6.35
N THR A 272 1.02 -20.31 -6.59
CA THR A 272 1.53 -21.60 -6.11
C THR A 272 2.93 -21.90 -6.66
N GLN A 273 3.19 -21.64 -7.93
CA GLN A 273 4.51 -21.81 -8.53
C GLN A 273 5.53 -20.82 -7.93
N GLY A 274 5.12 -19.57 -7.67
CA GLY A 274 5.95 -18.60 -6.96
C GLY A 274 6.34 -19.05 -5.56
N LEU A 275 5.40 -19.64 -4.82
CA LEU A 275 5.65 -20.25 -3.52
C LEU A 275 6.60 -21.46 -3.62
N ALA A 276 6.42 -22.33 -4.62
CA ALA A 276 7.30 -23.47 -4.84
C ALA A 276 8.75 -23.02 -5.08
N LEU A 277 8.97 -22.00 -5.93
CA LEU A 277 10.28 -21.39 -6.12
C LEU A 277 10.86 -20.82 -4.82
N ARG A 278 10.03 -20.16 -4.00
CA ARG A 278 10.43 -19.67 -2.67
C ARG A 278 10.93 -20.79 -1.77
N ILE A 279 10.22 -21.92 -1.72
CA ILE A 279 10.56 -23.08 -0.88
C ILE A 279 11.84 -23.76 -1.37
N LEU A 280 12.02 -23.87 -2.69
CA LEU A 280 13.25 -24.43 -3.28
C LEU A 280 14.49 -23.59 -2.95
N HIS A 281 14.33 -22.26 -2.88
CA HIS A 281 15.44 -21.37 -2.53
C HIS A 281 15.77 -21.38 -1.02
N GLU A 282 14.76 -21.42 -0.15
CA GLU A 282 14.95 -21.43 1.31
C GLU A 282 13.72 -22.11 1.96
N PRO A 283 13.86 -22.91 3.03
CA PRO A 283 12.69 -23.44 3.72
C PRO A 283 11.76 -22.33 4.27
N LEU A 284 10.45 -22.59 4.32
CA LEU A 284 9.49 -21.72 5.00
C LEU A 284 9.29 -22.18 6.43
N THR A 285 9.46 -21.27 7.38
CA THR A 285 9.33 -21.57 8.81
C THR A 285 8.43 -20.52 9.48
N PRO A 286 7.30 -20.93 10.11
CA PRO A 286 6.73 -22.28 10.11
C PRO A 286 6.09 -22.63 8.76
N ALA A 287 6.20 -23.88 8.30
CA ALA A 287 5.54 -24.36 7.08
C ALA A 287 4.03 -24.64 7.28
N LEU A 288 3.60 -24.89 8.52
CA LEU A 288 2.25 -25.29 8.87
C LEU A 288 1.12 -24.40 8.30
N PRO A 289 1.21 -23.06 8.32
CA PRO A 289 0.16 -22.20 7.77
C PRO A 289 -0.10 -22.46 6.28
N VAL A 290 0.98 -22.68 5.52
CA VAL A 290 0.92 -22.99 4.09
C VAL A 290 0.40 -24.40 3.87
N LEU A 291 0.85 -25.38 4.65
CA LEU A 291 0.38 -26.77 4.53
C LEU A 291 -1.11 -26.90 4.85
N ASN A 292 -1.62 -26.15 5.83
CA ASN A 292 -3.04 -26.17 6.16
C ASN A 292 -3.92 -25.65 5.02
N TYR A 293 -3.43 -24.73 4.17
CA TYR A 293 -4.15 -24.32 2.96
C TYR A 293 -4.36 -25.50 2.01
N TYR A 294 -3.34 -26.33 1.79
CA TYR A 294 -3.41 -27.45 0.84
C TYR A 294 -4.09 -28.72 1.39
N LYS A 295 -4.44 -28.76 2.69
CA LYS A 295 -5.21 -29.87 3.26
C LYS A 295 -6.69 -29.90 2.82
N GLY A 296 -7.22 -28.79 2.29
CA GLY A 296 -8.63 -28.66 1.89
C GLY A 296 -8.92 -28.92 0.40
N PRO A 297 -8.18 -28.33 -0.57
CA PRO A 297 -8.42 -28.52 -2.00
C PRO A 297 -7.58 -29.68 -2.55
N GLU A 298 -8.23 -30.82 -2.86
CA GLU A 298 -7.60 -32.01 -3.49
C GLU A 298 -6.88 -31.70 -4.82
N VAL A 299 -7.20 -30.57 -5.47
CA VAL A 299 -6.75 -30.18 -6.81
C VAL A 299 -5.28 -29.73 -6.86
N LEU A 300 -4.76 -29.13 -5.78
CA LEU A 300 -3.45 -28.44 -5.82
C LEU A 300 -2.27 -29.28 -5.35
N THR A 301 -2.53 -30.33 -4.56
CA THR A 301 -1.48 -31.21 -4.02
C THR A 301 -0.73 -31.94 -5.13
N ARG A 302 -1.39 -32.38 -6.22
CA ARG A 302 -0.69 -33.10 -7.31
C ARG A 302 0.37 -32.25 -8.04
N THR A 303 0.13 -30.96 -8.25
CA THR A 303 1.04 -30.07 -9.01
C THR A 303 2.33 -29.71 -8.25
N ILE A 304 2.26 -29.57 -6.92
CA ILE A 304 3.42 -29.19 -6.11
C ILE A 304 4.41 -30.36 -6.00
N TRP A 305 3.91 -31.59 -5.84
CA TRP A 305 4.77 -32.76 -5.62
C TRP A 305 5.48 -33.27 -6.88
N THR A 306 4.91 -33.10 -8.07
CA THR A 306 5.62 -33.40 -9.34
C THR A 306 6.76 -32.43 -9.66
N SER A 307 6.88 -31.32 -8.92
CA SER A 307 7.96 -30.34 -9.08
C SER A 307 9.24 -30.74 -8.32
N GLY A 308 9.14 -31.62 -7.32
CA GLY A 308 10.28 -32.07 -6.52
C GLY A 308 11.16 -33.12 -7.20
N ASP A 309 10.59 -33.94 -8.09
CA ASP A 309 11.28 -35.12 -8.65
C ASP A 309 12.21 -34.79 -9.82
N ASN A 310 11.99 -33.68 -10.55
CA ASN A 310 12.81 -33.31 -11.72
C ASN A 310 13.90 -32.25 -11.42
N CYS A 311 13.99 -31.73 -10.19
CA CYS A 311 15.06 -30.80 -9.79
C CYS A 311 16.24 -31.51 -9.09
N ARG A 312 16.23 -32.85 -8.99
CA ARG A 312 17.30 -33.67 -8.38
C ARG A 312 18.12 -34.47 -9.39
N SER A 313 18.27 -33.98 -10.62
CA SER A 313 19.23 -34.54 -11.57
C SER A 313 20.40 -33.59 -11.71
N PRO A 314 21.62 -33.93 -11.25
CA PRO A 314 22.79 -33.15 -11.61
C PRO A 314 23.01 -33.26 -13.13
N PRO A 315 23.52 -32.22 -13.81
CA PRO A 315 23.97 -32.37 -15.17
C PRO A 315 25.14 -33.37 -15.18
N ILE A 316 24.94 -34.52 -15.81
CA ILE A 316 26.03 -35.42 -16.15
C ILE A 316 26.79 -34.73 -17.30
N GLY A 317 27.96 -34.18 -16.94
CA GLY A 317 29.06 -33.87 -17.84
C GLY A 317 30.30 -34.57 -17.31
#